data_AF-A0A3B5RDI1-F1
#
_entry.id   AF-A0A3B5RDI1-F1
#
_cell.length_a   1.000
_cell.length_b   1.000
_cell.length_c   1.000
_cell.angle_alpha   90.00
_cell.angle_beta   90.00
_cell.angle_gamma   90.00
#
_symmetry.space_group_name_H-M   'P 1'
#
loop_
_entity.id
_entity.type
_entity.pdbx_description
1 polymer ?
#
loop_
_entity_poly.entity_id
_entity_poly.type
_entity_poly.pdbx_seq_one_letter_code
_entity_poly.pdbx_strand_id
1 'polypeptide(L)'
;MSWAEEDWTVGLSGRVLQKVKELQVFKERLSRENKQKQLQLDNIHTNLEKQTAKVNTEVLYEQNAFCYFTAAHAVFDLVRLYHFCIYFLCSLACCKL
;
A
#
# COMPACT_ATOMS: atom_id res chain seq x y z
N MET A 1 7.45 -40.66 -10.80
CA MET A 1 8.19 -41.86 -10.36
C MET A 1 7.86 -42.10 -8.90
N SER A 2 7.28 -43.25 -8.56
CA SER A 2 7.10 -43.67 -7.17
C SER A 2 8.39 -44.32 -6.69
N TRP A 3 9.34 -43.50 -6.26
CA TRP A 3 10.40 -44.01 -5.38
C TRP A 3 9.71 -44.30 -4.06
N ALA A 4 9.64 -45.57 -3.68
CA ALA A 4 9.38 -45.92 -2.29
C ALA A 4 10.46 -45.21 -1.47
N GLU A 5 10.04 -44.47 -0.46
CA GLU A 5 10.91 -43.79 0.48
C GLU A 5 11.70 -44.87 1.22
N GLU A 6 12.82 -45.29 0.64
CA GLU A 6 13.74 -46.23 1.26
C GLU A 6 14.21 -45.58 2.56
N ASP A 7 13.94 -46.28 3.66
CA ASP A 7 14.27 -45.81 5.00
C ASP A 7 15.79 -45.79 5.14
N TRP A 8 16.37 -44.63 4.84
CA TRP A 8 17.81 -44.37 4.86
C TRP A 8 18.44 -44.57 6.25
N THR A 9 17.60 -44.80 7.27
CA THR A 9 18.02 -45.06 8.63
C THR A 9 18.41 -46.52 8.89
N VAL A 10 18.15 -47.44 7.94
CA VAL A 10 18.52 -48.85 8.04
C VAL A 10 20.05 -49.02 8.06
N GLY A 11 20.57 -49.75 9.05
CA GLY A 11 22.01 -50.01 9.22
C GLY A 11 22.75 -48.97 10.08
N LEU A 12 22.09 -47.92 10.55
CA LEU A 12 22.68 -46.95 11.48
C LEU A 12 22.75 -47.50 12.91
N SER A 13 23.79 -47.10 13.66
CA SER A 13 23.91 -47.46 15.08
C SER A 13 22.84 -46.78 15.93
N GLY A 14 22.46 -47.40 17.06
CA GLY A 14 21.41 -46.88 17.95
C GLY A 14 21.64 -45.44 18.43
N ARG A 15 22.91 -45.05 18.67
CA ARG A 15 23.26 -43.66 19.04
C ARG A 15 22.98 -42.67 17.91
N VAL A 16 23.26 -43.06 16.67
CA VAL A 16 22.99 -42.22 15.49
C VAL A 16 21.48 -42.11 15.28
N LEU A 17 20.74 -43.21 15.39
CA LEU A 17 19.28 -43.21 15.30
C LEU A 17 18.62 -42.30 16.34
N GLN A 18 19.14 -42.28 17.57
CA GLN A 18 18.65 -41.37 18.61
C GLN A 18 18.88 -39.90 18.22
N LYS A 19 20.05 -39.57 17.66
CA LYS A 19 20.32 -38.21 17.16
C LYS A 19 19.45 -37.82 15.98
N VAL A 20 19.15 -38.76 15.07
CA VAL A 20 18.21 -38.52 13.96
C VAL A 20 16.83 -38.16 14.49
N LYS A 21 16.31 -38.90 15.48
CA LYS A 21 15.01 -38.58 16.10
C LYS A 21 15.01 -37.22 16.79
N GLU A 22 16.05 -36.91 17.56
CA GLU A 22 16.19 -35.59 18.21
C GLU A 22 16.17 -34.44 17.18
N LEU A 23 16.91 -34.59 16.08
CA LEU A 23 16.94 -33.60 15.00
C LEU A 23 15.60 -33.49 14.26
N GLN A 24 14.89 -34.59 14.06
CA GLN A 24 13.54 -34.56 13.46
C GLN A 24 12.57 -33.77 14.34
N VAL A 25 12.55 -34.01 15.65
CA VAL A 25 11.72 -33.26 16.59
C VAL A 25 12.10 -31.78 16.60
N PHE A 26 13.39 -31.47 16.58
CA PHE A 26 13.87 -30.08 16.51
C PHE A 26 13.45 -29.39 15.21
N LYS A 27 13.57 -30.08 14.06
CA LYS A 27 13.13 -29.59 12.75
C LYS A 27 11.63 -29.29 12.74
N GLU A 28 10.81 -30.18 13.29
CA GLU A 28 9.36 -29.96 13.39
C GLU A 28 9.03 -28.75 14.25
N ARG A 29 9.68 -28.62 15.41
CA ARG A 29 9.50 -27.47 16.29
C ARG A 29 9.88 -26.17 15.58
N LEU A 30 11.05 -26.13 14.95
CA LEU A 30 11.51 -24.97 14.21
C LEU A 30 10.58 -24.63 13.04
N SER A 31 10.05 -25.64 12.35
CA SER A 31 9.07 -25.46 11.27
C SER A 31 7.78 -24.81 11.79
N ARG A 32 7.28 -25.23 12.96
CA ARG A 32 6.11 -24.60 13.59
C ARG A 32 6.38 -23.15 13.98
N GLU A 33 7.51 -22.89 14.65
CA GLU A 33 7.91 -21.52 15.02
C GLU A 33 8.06 -20.62 13.78
N ASN A 34 8.64 -21.14 12.70
CA ASN A 34 8.82 -20.38 11.47
C ASN A 34 7.48 -20.08 10.77
N LYS A 35 6.56 -21.05 10.73
CA LYS A 35 5.20 -20.83 10.22
C LYS A 35 4.47 -19.75 11.03
N GLN A 36 4.58 -19.78 12.35
CA GLN A 36 3.98 -18.76 13.20
C GLN A 36 4.55 -17.37 12.91
N LYS A 37 5.88 -17.25 12.77
CA LYS A 37 6.53 -15.98 12.40
C LYS A 37 6.13 -15.50 11.01
N GLN A 38 6.01 -16.40 10.03
CA GLN A 38 5.56 -16.05 8.70
C GLN A 38 4.15 -15.45 8.73
N LEU A 39 3.22 -16.09 9.47
CA LEU A 39 1.87 -15.57 9.64
C LEU A 39 1.85 -14.19 10.32
N GLN A 40 2.74 -13.95 11.29
CA GLN A 40 2.87 -12.63 11.91
C GLN A 40 3.37 -11.58 10.92
N LEU A 41 4.36 -11.92 10.08
CA LEU A 41 4.87 -11.04 9.04
C LEU A 41 3.78 -10.70 8.02
N ASP A 42 3.03 -11.71 7.55
CA ASP A 42 1.95 -11.52 6.59
C ASP A 42 0.84 -10.62 7.17
N ASN A 43 0.51 -10.77 8.46
CA ASN A 43 -0.44 -9.90 9.15
C ASN A 43 0.05 -8.45 9.24
N ILE A 44 1.33 -8.23 9.56
CA ILE A 44 1.91 -6.89 9.61
C ILE A 44 1.89 -6.27 8.21
N HIS A 45 2.29 -7.03 7.19
CA HIS A 45 2.33 -6.56 5.83
C HIS A 45 0.95 -6.14 5.32
N THR A 46 -0.06 -7.00 5.47
CA THR A 46 -1.44 -6.67 5.06
C THR A 46 -2.03 -5.48 5.83
N ASN A 47 -1.68 -5.31 7.11
CA ASN A 47 -2.12 -4.14 7.87
C ASN A 47 -1.44 -2.85 7.38
N LEU A 48 -0.13 -2.91 7.09
CA LEU A 48 0.60 -1.78 6.50
C LEU A 48 0.02 -1.39 5.14
N GLU A 49 -0.22 -2.34 4.25
CA GLU A 49 -0.84 -2.08 2.94
C GLU A 49 -2.20 -1.39 3.09
N LYS A 50 -3.04 -1.85 4.04
CA LYS A 50 -4.32 -1.21 4.35
C LYS A 50 -4.14 0.23 4.84
N GLN A 51 -3.15 0.50 5.69
CA GLN A 51 -2.87 1.85 6.17
C GLN A 51 -2.36 2.75 5.05
N THR A 52 -1.45 2.26 4.22
CA THR A 52 -0.95 3.01 3.05
C THR A 52 -2.06 3.31 2.06
N ALA A 53 -2.96 2.36 1.79
CA ALA A 53 -4.11 2.60 0.94
C ALA A 53 -5.02 3.72 1.49
N LYS A 54 -5.30 3.73 2.80
CA LYS A 54 -6.08 4.79 3.46
C LYS A 54 -5.41 6.16 3.30
N VAL A 55 -4.13 6.26 3.65
CA VAL A 55 -3.38 7.51 3.53
C VAL A 55 -3.37 8.00 2.08
N ASN A 56 -3.11 7.11 1.12
CA ASN A 56 -3.13 7.48 -0.29
C ASN A 56 -4.51 7.99 -0.73
N THR A 57 -5.60 7.36 -0.29
CA THR A 57 -6.94 7.86 -0.61
C THR A 57 -7.19 9.23 0.01
N GLU A 58 -6.82 9.45 1.27
CA GLU A 58 -6.97 10.74 1.96
C GLU A 58 -6.18 11.85 1.26
N VAL A 59 -4.92 11.58 0.90
CA VAL A 59 -4.06 12.53 0.17
C VAL A 59 -4.63 12.88 -1.21
N LEU A 60 -5.24 11.92 -1.92
CA LEU A 60 -5.91 12.17 -3.20
C LEU A 60 -7.16 13.04 -3.04
N TYR A 61 -7.94 12.87 -1.96
CA TYR A 61 -9.07 13.75 -1.68
C TYR A 61 -8.62 15.17 -1.37
N GLU A 62 -7.55 15.34 -0.59
CA GLU A 62 -7.00 16.68 -0.32
C GLU A 62 -6.43 17.35 -1.58
N GLN A 63 -5.66 16.63 -2.39
CA GLN A 63 -5.15 17.17 -3.66
C GLN A 63 -6.29 17.56 -4.60
N ASN A 64 -7.31 16.70 -4.73
CA ASN A 64 -8.49 17.04 -5.53
C ASN A 64 -9.20 18.27 -4.98
N ALA A 65 -9.41 18.37 -3.67
CA ALA A 65 -10.04 19.53 -3.05
C ALA A 65 -9.24 20.83 -3.30
N PHE A 66 -7.91 20.77 -3.22
CA PHE A 66 -7.04 21.90 -3.55
C PHE A 66 -7.13 22.30 -5.03
N CYS A 67 -7.20 21.33 -5.95
CA CYS A 67 -7.42 21.59 -7.38
C CYS A 67 -8.80 22.23 -7.64
N TYR A 68 -9.86 21.79 -6.95
CA TYR A 68 -11.18 22.40 -7.07
C TYR A 68 -11.21 23.84 -6.53
N PHE A 69 -10.55 24.09 -5.39
CA PHE A 69 -10.50 25.42 -4.80
C PHE A 69 -9.72 26.40 -5.69
N THR A 70 -8.56 25.98 -6.21
CA THR A 70 -7.76 26.80 -7.14
C THR A 70 -8.49 27.07 -8.46
N ALA A 71 -9.17 26.08 -9.02
CA ALA A 71 -10.00 26.25 -10.22
C ALA A 71 -11.16 27.24 -9.98
N ALA A 72 -11.85 27.15 -8.83
CA ALA A 72 -12.92 28.07 -8.48
C ALA A 72 -12.43 29.52 -8.32
N HIS A 73 -11.27 29.72 -7.70
CA HIS A 73 -10.63 31.04 -7.58
C HIS A 73 -10.28 31.62 -8.95
N ALA A 74 -9.69 30.80 -9.85
CA ALA A 74 -9.36 31.24 -11.20
C ALA A 74 -10.60 31.67 -12.01
N VAL A 75 -11.72 30.94 -11.86
CA VAL A 75 -13.01 31.32 -12.48
C VAL A 75 -13.52 32.64 -11.90
N PHE A 76 -13.42 32.85 -10.58
CA PHE A 76 -13.84 34.10 -9.95
C PHE A 76 -13.01 35.31 -10.42
N ASP A 77 -11.69 35.13 -10.57
CA ASP A 77 -10.79 36.15 -11.10
C ASP A 77 -11.08 36.48 -12.57
N LEU A 78 -11.39 35.46 -13.40
CA LEU A 78 -11.83 35.65 -14.78
C LEU A 78 -13.14 36.45 -14.87
N VAL A 79 -14.12 36.14 -14.01
CA VAL A 79 -15.39 36.88 -13.94
C VAL A 79 -15.16 38.33 -13.52
N ARG A 80 -14.26 38.58 -12.56
CA ARG A 80 -13.87 39.94 -12.19
C ARG A 80 -13.20 40.70 -13.34
N LEU A 81 -12.29 40.08 -14.07
CA LEU A 81 -11.67 40.68 -15.26
C LEU A 81 -12.72 40.98 -16.34
N TYR A 82 -13.68 40.08 -16.54
CA TYR A 82 -14.75 40.26 -17.51
C TYR A 82 -15.65 41.44 -17.14
N HIS A 83 -16.04 41.54 -15.87
CA HIS A 83 -16.83 42.66 -15.36
C HIS A 83 -16.07 43.99 -15.44
N PHE A 84 -14.77 43.98 -15.15
CA PHE A 84 -13.90 45.15 -15.33
C PHE A 84 -13.80 45.57 -16.80
N CYS A 85 -13.67 44.61 -17.72
CA CYS A 85 -13.69 44.88 -19.16
C CYS A 85 -15.02 45.48 -19.60
N ILE A 86 -16.16 44.94 -19.13
CA ILE A 86 -17.49 45.49 -19.44
C ILE A 86 -17.60 46.93 -18.95
N TYR A 87 -17.20 47.24 -17.72
CA TYR A 87 -17.22 48.61 -17.21
C TYR A 87 -16.30 49.56 -17.99
N PHE A 88 -15.13 49.07 -18.38
CA PHE A 88 -14.17 49.86 -19.17
C PHE A 88 -14.71 50.13 -20.58
N LEU A 89 -15.27 49.12 -21.24
CA LEU A 89 -15.93 49.24 -22.55
C LEU A 89 -17.15 50.17 -22.49
N CYS A 90 -17.96 50.09 -21.43
CA CYS A 90 -19.12 50.95 -21.21
C CYS A 90 -18.70 52.42 -20.97
N SER A 91 -17.64 52.63 -20.18
CA SER A 91 -17.06 53.96 -19.96
C SER A 91 -16.48 54.57 -21.25
N LEU A 92 -15.81 53.76 -22.07
CA LEU A 92 -15.29 54.20 -23.38
C LEU A 92 -16.42 54.52 -24.38
N ALA A 93 -17.55 53.81 -24.31
CA ALA A 93 -18.71 54.08 -25.15
C ALA A 93 -19.43 55.37 -24.75
N CYS A 94 -19.52 55.68 -23.45
CA CYS A 94 -20.12 56.93 -22.95
C CYS A 94 -19.28 58.18 -23.25
N CYS A 95 -17.95 58.09 -23.41
CA CYS A 95 -17.10 59.23 -23.79
C CYS A 95 -17.15 59.58 -25.30
N LYS A 96 -17.88 58.81 -26.12
CA LYS A 96 -17.98 59.01 -27.58
C LYS A 96 -19.33 59.57 -28.04
N LEU A 97 -20.21 59.93 -27.11
CA LEU A 97 -21.49 60.62 -27.35
C LEU A 97 -21.40 62.06 -26.82
#